data_AF-A0A1V6A098-F1
#
_entry.id   AF-A0A1V6A098-F1
#
_cell.length_a   1.000
_cell.length_b   1.000
_cell.length_c   1.000
_cell.angle_alpha   90.00
_cell.angle_beta   90.00
_cell.angle_gamma   90.00
#
_symmetry.space_group_name_H-M   'P 1'
#
loop_
_entity.id
_entity.type
_entity.pdbx_description
1 polymer ?
#
loop_
_entity_poly.entity_id
_entity_poly.type
_entity_poly.pdbx_seq_one_letter_code
_entity_poly.pdbx_strand_id
1 'polypeptide(L)' 'MVAKLDSIMVESYRKKRGFTPDEISRLLGYKTRQGYYYMLKAQSLVRVPILAKIFGVEKRDLVIIDC' A
#
# COMPACT_ATOMS: atom_id res chain seq x y z
N MET A 1 -19.93 -1.97 6.74
CA MET A 1 -18.83 -1.80 5.77
C MET A 1 -17.51 -1.74 6.49
N VAL A 2 -16.71 -2.80 6.36
CA VAL A 2 -15.32 -2.83 6.85
C VAL A 2 -14.42 -2.75 5.62
N ALA A 3 -13.61 -1.70 5.53
CA ALA A 3 -12.63 -1.55 4.45
C ALA A 3 -11.25 -2.03 4.93
N LYS A 4 -10.56 -2.79 4.09
CA LYS A 4 -9.21 -3.33 4.36
C LYS A 4 -8.30 -3.05 3.18
N LEU A 5 -7.01 -2.88 3.44
CA LEU A 5 -6.02 -2.77 2.36
C LEU A 5 -5.93 -4.09 1.60
N ASP A 6 -5.99 -4.02 0.27
CA ASP A 6 -5.65 -5.15 -0.59
C ASP A 6 -4.13 -5.28 -0.71
N SER A 7 -3.55 -6.12 0.15
CA SER A 7 -2.11 -6.33 0.17
C SER A 7 -1.58 -7.00 -1.11
N ILE A 8 -2.40 -7.78 -1.80
CA ILE A 8 -2.05 -8.46 -3.04
C ILE A 8 -1.96 -7.43 -4.18
N MET A 9 -2.96 -6.56 -4.29
CA MET A 9 -2.95 -5.48 -5.29
C MET A 9 -1.81 -4.50 -5.07
N VAL A 10 -1.54 -4.10 -3.83
CA VAL A 10 -0.41 -3.22 -3.50
C VAL A 10 0.93 -3.84 -3.91
N GLU A 11 1.15 -5.13 -3.61
CA GLU A 11 2.36 -5.84 -4.06
C GLU A 11 2.45 -5.96 -5.58
N SER A 12 1.33 -6.17 -6.27
CA SER A 12 1.27 -6.21 -7.73
C SER A 12 1.68 -4.88 -8.35
N TYR A 13 1.12 -3.77 -7.86
CA TYR A 13 1.50 -2.42 -8.32
C TYR A 13 2.96 -2.10 -8.03
N ARG A 14 3.44 -2.44 -6.83
CA ARG A 14 4.85 -2.28 -6.47
C ARG A 14 5.76 -2.97 -7.50
N LYS A 15 5.50 -4.25 -7.80
CA LYS A 15 6.28 -5.03 -8.76
C LYS A 15 6.18 -4.47 -10.18
N LYS A 16 4.98 -4.12 -10.65
CA LYS A 16 4.76 -3.54 -11.99
C LYS A 16 5.50 -2.21 -12.19
N ARG A 17 5.60 -1.41 -11.14
CA ARG A 17 6.31 -0.12 -11.15
C ARG A 17 7.82 -0.26 -10.89
N GLY A 18 8.32 -1.47 -10.62
CA GLY A 18 9.73 -1.73 -10.37
C GLY A 18 10.25 -1.24 -9.02
N PHE A 19 9.37 -0.88 -8.08
CA PHE A 19 9.80 -0.38 -6.78
C PHE A 19 10.28 -1.51 -5.87
N THR A 20 11.40 -1.29 -5.18
CA THR A 20 11.82 -2.12 -4.06
C THR A 20 10.97 -1.84 -2.81
N PRO A 21 10.85 -2.80 -1.87
CA PRO A 21 10.19 -2.57 -0.59
C PRO A 21 10.80 -1.40 0.20
N ASP A 22 12.11 -1.20 0.09
CA ASP A 22 12.85 -0.12 0.76
C ASP A 22 12.49 1.25 0.18
N GLU A 23 12.41 1.39 -1.15
CA GLU A 23 12.01 2.64 -1.80
C GLU A 23 10.57 3.01 -1.44
N ILE A 24 9.64 2.06 -1.54
CA ILE A 24 8.24 2.29 -1.15
C ILE A 24 8.13 2.67 0.31
N SER A 25 8.86 1.99 1.19
CA SER A 25 8.91 2.33 2.60
C SER A 25 9.33 3.79 2.81
N ARG A 26 10.38 4.25 2.12
CA ARG A 26 10.84 5.64 2.21
C ARG A 26 9.80 6.63 1.66
N LEU A 27 9.20 6.32 0.51
CA LEU A 27 8.14 7.15 -0.09
C LEU A 27 6.88 7.25 0.79
N LEU A 28 6.58 6.20 1.56
CA LEU A 28 5.49 6.19 2.53
C LEU A 28 5.86 6.89 3.86
N GLY A 29 7.10 7.34 4.02
CA GLY A 29 7.59 8.01 5.23
C GLY A 29 7.94 7.06 6.38
N TYR A 30 8.16 5.76 6.10
CA TYR A 30 8.65 4.80 7.08
C TYR A 30 10.18 4.81 7.15
N LYS A 31 10.71 4.66 8.36
CA LYS A 31 12.16 4.61 8.60
C LYS A 31 12.81 3.33 8.07
N THR A 32 12.07 2.22 8.03
CA THR A 32 12.57 0.90 7.65
C THR A 32 11.54 0.16 6.81
N ARG A 33 12.01 -0.74 5.94
CA ARG A 33 11.16 -1.62 5.12
C ARG A 33 10.12 -2.42 5.90
N GLN A 34 10.38 -2.66 7.19
CA GLN A 34 9.43 -3.32 8.09
C GLN A 34 8.13 -2.52 8.24
N GLY A 35 8.17 -1.18 8.18
CA GLY A 35 6.98 -0.34 8.24
C GLY A 35 6.02 -0.62 7.07
N TYR A 36 6.57 -0.82 5.87
CA TYR A 36 5.79 -1.23 4.69
C TYR A 36 5.14 -2.61 4.89
N TYR A 37 5.92 -3.62 5.29
CA TYR A 37 5.37 -4.96 5.54
C TYR A 37 4.35 -5.00 6.68
N TYR A 38 4.57 -4.21 7.73
CA TYR A 38 3.63 -4.09 8.84
C TYR A 38 2.31 -3.49 8.36
N MET A 39 2.35 -2.44 7.54
CA MET A 39 1.15 -1.85 6.95
C MET A 39 0.37 -2.87 6.11
N LEU A 40 1.05 -3.66 5.27
CA LEU A 40 0.42 -4.73 4.49
C LEU A 40 -0.24 -5.79 5.39
N LYS A 41 0.47 -6.25 6.42
CA LYS A 41 -0.01 -7.28 7.36
C LYS A 41 -1.17 -6.79 8.21
N ALA A 42 -1.10 -5.55 8.70
CA ALA A 42 -2.15 -4.90 9.48
C ALA A 42 -3.34 -4.47 8.61
N GLN A 43 -3.24 -4.61 7.29
CA GLN A 43 -4.24 -4.17 6.31
C GLN A 43 -4.66 -2.71 6.52
N SER A 44 -3.71 -1.86 6.94
CA SER A 44 -3.99 -0.51 7.41
C SER A 44 -4.29 0.43 6.25
N LEU A 45 -5.35 1.24 6.41
CA LEU A 45 -5.76 2.23 5.42
C LEU A 45 -5.04 3.58 5.54
N VAL A 46 -4.26 3.79 6.60
CA VAL A 46 -3.70 5.11 6.96
C VAL A 46 -2.87 5.73 5.83
N ARG A 47 -2.08 4.91 5.12
CA ARG A 47 -1.19 5.36 4.04
C ARG A 47 -1.75 5.10 2.63
N VAL A 48 -2.97 4.57 2.49
CA VAL A 48 -3.62 4.35 1.19
C VAL A 48 -3.65 5.60 0.31
N PRO A 49 -3.95 6.82 0.84
CA PRO A 49 -3.91 8.03 0.03
C PRO A 49 -2.53 8.33 -0.56
N ILE A 50 -1.45 7.94 0.13
CA ILE A 50 -0.08 8.14 -0.34
C ILE A 50 0.30 7.06 -1.35
N LEU A 51 -0.06 5.79 -1.09
CA LEU A 51 0.11 4.70 -2.06
C LEU A 51 -0.59 4.99 -3.39
N ALA A 52 -1.84 5.47 -3.34
CA ALA A 52 -2.61 5.85 -4.52
C ALA A 52 -1.87 6.90 -5.37
N LYS A 53 -1.27 7.92 -4.71
CA LYS A 53 -0.44 8.92 -5.39
C LYS A 53 0.84 8.35 -5.97
N ILE A 54 1.56 7.50 -5.23
CA ILE A 54 2.81 6.87 -5.68
C ILE A 54 2.54 5.99 -6.91
N PHE A 55 1.46 5.23 -6.89
CA PHE A 55 1.10 4.32 -7.97
C PHE A 55 0.33 4.98 -9.11
N GLY A 56 -0.18 6.20 -8.92
CA GLY A 56 -1.03 6.90 -9.90
C GLY A 56 -2.35 6.19 -10.14
N VAL A 57 -2.98 5.67 -9.07
CA VAL A 57 -4.26 4.92 -9.11
C VAL A 57 -5.25 5.51 -8.10
N GLU A 58 -6.51 5.09 -8.17
CA GLU A 58 -7.49 5.55 -7.19
C GLU A 58 -7.41 4.75 -5.89
N LYS A 59 -7.82 5.36 -4.77
CA LYS A 59 -7.79 4.72 -3.44
C LYS A 59 -8.59 3.41 -3.42
N ARG A 60 -9.70 3.36 -4.17
CA ARG A 60 -10.59 2.20 -4.25
C ARG A 60 -9.91 1.00 -4.91
N ASP A 61 -8.92 1.23 -5.77
CA ASP A 61 -8.18 0.16 -6.45
C ASP A 61 -7.22 -0.59 -5.50
N LEU A 62 -7.01 -0.04 -4.30
CA LEU A 62 -6.10 -0.57 -3.28
C LEU A 62 -6.81 -1.10 -2.05
N VAL A 63 -8.14 -1.10 -2.01
CA VAL A 63 -8.93 -1.47 -0.83
C VAL A 63 -10.02 -2.49 -1.17
N ILE A 64 -10.18 -3.48 -0.30
CA ILE A 64 -11.29 -4.42 -0.32
C ILE A 64 -12.38 -3.85 0.59
N ILE A 65 -13.60 -3.76 0.07
CA ILE A 65 -14.78 -3.33 0.82
C ILE A 65 -15.64 -4.57 1.04
N ASP A 66 -15.66 -5.09 2.27
CA ASP A 66 -16.68 -6.05 2.70
C ASP A 66 -17.96 -5.24 2.99
N CYS A 67 -18.94 -5.37 2.10
CA CYS A 67 -20.28 -4.79 2.22
C CYS A 67 -21.13 -5.61 3.19
#